data_AF-A0A6L6WFY8-F1
#
_entry.id   AF-A0A6L6WFY8-F1
#
_cell.length_a   1.000
_cell.length_b   1.000
_cell.length_c   1.000
_cell.angle_alpha   90.00
_cell.angle_beta   90.00
_cell.angle_gamma   90.00
#
_symmetry.space_group_name_H-M   'P 1'
#
loop_
_entity.id
_entity.type
_entity.pdbx_description
1 polymer ?
#
loop_
_entity_poly.entity_id
_entity_poly.type
_entity_poly.pdbx_seq_one_letter_code
_entity_poly.pdbx_strand_id
1 'polypeptide(L)'
;MGEVTVKKRVIIFSAMNDAEIDAFYTLLEQTNPDIDGLFRPQSFDETDTVVYLLDSWSAAQNAPGAQELPYIFERVYQVKSPALAHGTYIELNDGRFLQFIFYSLSDGGYAPLKCFALHLAIEIKRELGDEFQNNTFSDCTE
;
A
#
# COMPACT_ATOMS: atom_id res chain seq x y z
N MET A 1 12.91 -23.77 -19.94
CA MET A 1 12.14 -22.52 -20.15
C MET A 1 12.05 -21.89 -18.78
N GLY A 2 12.68 -20.73 -18.57
CA GLY A 2 12.58 -20.04 -17.28
C GLY A 2 11.15 -19.56 -17.08
N GLU A 3 10.57 -19.82 -15.92
CA GLU A 3 9.35 -19.15 -15.50
C GLU A 3 9.58 -17.65 -15.60
N VAL A 4 8.78 -16.98 -16.44
CA VAL A 4 8.70 -15.52 -16.38
C VAL A 4 7.85 -15.23 -15.15
N THR A 5 8.49 -15.01 -14.02
CA THR A 5 7.81 -14.55 -12.81
C THR A 5 7.16 -13.20 -13.13
N VAL A 6 5.83 -13.16 -13.18
CA VAL A 6 5.09 -11.92 -13.41
C VAL A 6 5.26 -11.07 -12.15
N LYS A 7 5.96 -9.94 -12.31
CA LYS A 7 6.15 -8.99 -11.22
C LYS A 7 4.83 -8.28 -10.89
N LYS A 8 4.59 -8.08 -9.59
CA LYS A 8 3.47 -7.32 -9.04
C LYS A 8 3.60 -5.84 -9.33
N ARG A 9 2.49 -5.22 -9.70
CA ARG A 9 2.38 -3.82 -10.06
C ARG A 9 1.70 -3.05 -8.94
N VAL A 10 2.40 -2.03 -8.43
CA VAL A 10 1.96 -1.27 -7.26
C VAL A 10 1.66 0.17 -7.69
N ILE A 11 0.48 0.67 -7.35
CA ILE A 11 0.15 2.10 -7.47
C ILE A 11 0.18 2.73 -6.07
N ILE A 12 0.80 3.90 -5.95
CA ILE A 12 0.95 4.61 -4.68
C ILE A 12 0.27 5.97 -4.79
N PHE A 13 -0.69 6.23 -3.91
CA PHE A 13 -1.28 7.54 -3.68
C PHE A 13 -0.66 8.17 -2.44
N SER A 14 -0.03 9.33 -2.60
CA SER A 14 0.66 10.03 -1.53
C SER A 14 0.79 11.53 -1.83
N ALA A 15 1.14 12.34 -0.83
CA ALA A 15 1.53 13.73 -1.01
C ALA A 15 3.04 13.91 -1.33
N MET A 16 3.77 12.81 -1.55
CA MET A 16 5.20 12.84 -1.87
C MET A 16 5.42 13.49 -3.25
N ASN A 17 6.58 14.13 -3.41
CA ASN A 17 7.01 14.62 -4.72
C ASN A 17 7.59 13.47 -5.58
N ASP A 18 7.81 13.74 -6.87
CA ASP A 18 8.27 12.73 -7.84
C ASP A 18 9.57 12.04 -7.42
N ALA A 19 10.54 12.78 -6.87
CA ALA A 19 11.82 12.22 -6.45
C ALA A 19 11.69 11.31 -5.22
N GLU A 20 10.80 11.65 -4.29
CA GLU A 20 10.48 10.81 -3.13
C GLU A 20 9.76 9.52 -3.56
N ILE A 21 8.80 9.62 -4.50
CA ILE A 21 8.10 8.48 -5.08
C ILE A 21 9.08 7.52 -5.77
N ASP A 22 10.00 8.03 -6.59
CA ASP A 22 10.98 7.20 -7.28
C ASP A 22 11.95 6.51 -6.32
N ALA A 23 12.40 7.20 -5.28
CA ALA A 23 13.21 6.59 -4.23
C ALA A 23 12.44 5.49 -3.49
N PHE A 24 11.14 5.70 -3.25
CA PHE A 24 10.27 4.72 -2.59
C PHE A 24 10.10 3.45 -3.44
N TYR A 25 9.79 3.59 -4.73
CA TYR A 25 9.70 2.45 -5.65
C TYR A 25 11.02 1.70 -5.81
N THR A 26 12.14 2.42 -5.88
CA THR A 26 13.48 1.81 -5.96
C THR A 26 13.75 0.95 -4.73
N LEU A 27 13.44 1.47 -3.54
CA LEU A 27 13.62 0.74 -2.29
C LEU A 27 12.67 -0.48 -2.19
N LEU A 28 11.43 -0.34 -2.65
CA LEU A 28 10.47 -1.44 -2.70
C LEU A 28 10.99 -2.61 -3.54
N GLU A 29 11.43 -2.34 -4.77
CA GLU A 29 11.96 -3.38 -5.66
C GLU A 29 13.25 -4.01 -5.11
N GLN A 30 14.15 -3.22 -4.52
CA GLN A 30 15.36 -3.74 -3.87
C GLN A 30 15.04 -4.70 -2.72
N THR A 31 13.96 -4.42 -1.97
CA THR A 31 13.55 -5.22 -0.80
C THR A 31 12.68 -6.41 -1.21
N ASN A 32 11.87 -6.25 -2.25
CA ASN A 32 11.01 -7.28 -2.80
C ASN A 32 11.14 -7.31 -4.34
N PRO A 33 11.96 -8.22 -4.90
CA PRO A 33 12.21 -8.29 -6.34
C PRO A 33 11.00 -8.79 -7.15
N ASP A 34 9.94 -9.26 -6.47
CA ASP A 34 8.67 -9.62 -7.11
C ASP A 34 7.85 -8.38 -7.49
N ILE A 35 8.26 -7.16 -7.07
CA ILE A 35 7.62 -5.91 -7.46
C ILE A 35 8.31 -5.33 -8.70
N ASP A 36 7.50 -4.82 -9.64
CA ASP A 36 8.00 -4.01 -10.74
C ASP A 36 8.15 -2.55 -10.29
N GLY A 37 9.35 -2.21 -9.83
CA GLY A 37 9.69 -0.86 -9.37
C GLY A 37 9.82 0.17 -10.50
N LEU A 38 9.75 -0.22 -11.77
CA LEU A 38 9.82 0.68 -12.93
C LEU A 38 8.43 0.92 -13.54
N PHE A 39 7.51 -0.01 -13.38
CA PHE A 39 6.14 0.14 -13.84
C PHE A 39 5.36 1.11 -12.94
N ARG A 40 4.63 2.05 -13.54
CA ARG A 40 3.80 3.04 -12.85
C ARG A 40 2.36 2.90 -13.34
N PRO A 41 1.54 2.04 -12.72
CA PRO A 41 0.16 1.85 -13.13
C PRO A 41 -0.60 3.18 -13.12
N GLN A 42 -1.41 3.41 -14.14
CA GLN A 42 -2.26 4.61 -14.23
C GLN A 42 -3.72 4.32 -13.84
N SER A 43 -4.07 3.06 -13.64
CA SER A 43 -5.42 2.60 -13.33
C SER A 43 -5.41 1.36 -12.44
N PHE A 44 -6.54 1.08 -11.80
CA PHE A 44 -6.71 -0.13 -10.99
C PHE A 44 -6.66 -1.41 -11.83
N ASP A 45 -7.05 -1.36 -13.10
CA ASP A 45 -7.07 -2.54 -13.98
C ASP A 45 -5.65 -3.08 -14.25
N GLU A 46 -4.65 -2.21 -14.25
CA GLU A 46 -3.25 -2.57 -14.48
C GLU A 46 -2.50 -2.91 -13.18
N THR A 47 -3.17 -2.84 -12.04
CA THR A 47 -2.58 -2.86 -10.71
C THR A 47 -2.88 -4.19 -9.99
N ASP A 48 -1.91 -4.67 -9.21
CA ASP A 48 -2.09 -5.80 -8.27
C ASP A 48 -2.23 -5.32 -6.82
N THR A 49 -1.60 -4.20 -6.47
CA THR A 49 -1.68 -3.59 -5.14
C THR A 49 -1.84 -2.07 -5.21
N VAL A 50 -2.85 -1.55 -4.51
CA VAL A 50 -3.09 -0.11 -4.29
C VAL A 50 -2.62 0.27 -2.90
N VAL A 51 -1.77 1.29 -2.83
CA VAL A 51 -1.21 1.79 -1.57
C VAL A 51 -1.60 3.24 -1.38
N TYR A 52 -2.12 3.56 -0.19
CA TYR A 52 -2.37 4.92 0.24
C TYR A 52 -1.43 5.27 1.40
N LEU A 53 -0.56 6.25 1.20
CA LEU A 53 0.22 6.88 2.26
C LEU A 53 -0.50 8.18 2.65
N LEU A 54 -1.33 8.10 3.68
CA LEU A 54 -2.18 9.19 4.15
C LEU A 54 -1.48 9.98 5.26
N ASP A 55 -1.66 11.30 5.28
CA ASP A 55 -1.15 12.13 6.38
C ASP A 55 -1.70 11.65 7.73
N SER A 56 -2.99 11.34 7.78
CA SER A 56 -3.68 10.69 8.90
C SER A 56 -4.86 9.87 8.40
N TRP A 57 -5.45 9.02 9.24
CA TRP A 57 -6.68 8.28 8.89
C TRP A 57 -7.85 9.19 8.50
N SER A 58 -7.90 10.39 9.06
CA SER A 58 -8.93 11.39 8.74
C SER A 58 -8.85 11.93 7.31
N ALA A 59 -7.69 11.80 6.65
CA ALA A 59 -7.49 12.20 5.27
C ALA A 59 -8.06 11.17 4.27
N ALA A 60 -8.35 9.95 4.71
CA ALA A 60 -8.84 8.87 3.84
C ALA A 60 -10.08 9.27 3.04
N GLN A 61 -10.97 10.07 3.63
CA GLN A 61 -12.22 10.51 2.99
C GLN A 61 -12.03 11.40 1.75
N ASN A 62 -10.85 12.01 1.62
CA ASN A 62 -10.51 12.89 0.51
C ASN A 62 -9.49 12.25 -0.44
N ALA A 63 -9.12 10.99 -0.22
CA ALA A 63 -8.14 10.31 -1.06
C ALA A 63 -8.75 9.96 -2.44
N PRO A 64 -7.92 9.91 -3.51
CA PRO A 64 -8.37 9.45 -4.81
C PRO A 64 -9.04 8.07 -4.75
N GLY A 65 -10.22 7.90 -5.35
CA GLY A 65 -10.96 6.64 -5.29
C GLY A 65 -11.91 6.51 -4.08
N ALA A 66 -11.90 7.46 -3.13
CA ALA A 66 -12.75 7.38 -1.94
C ALA A 66 -14.25 7.45 -2.23
N GLN A 67 -14.66 8.13 -3.30
CA GLN A 67 -16.05 8.23 -3.71
C GLN A 67 -16.48 7.03 -4.57
N GLU A 68 -15.56 6.51 -5.36
CA GLU A 68 -15.77 5.41 -6.31
C GLU A 68 -15.75 4.04 -5.61
N LEU A 69 -15.03 3.92 -4.49
CA LEU A 69 -14.87 2.70 -3.70
C LEU A 69 -15.32 2.88 -2.24
N PRO A 70 -16.56 3.33 -1.98
CA PRO A 70 -17.00 3.74 -0.65
C PRO A 70 -16.88 2.61 0.39
N TYR A 71 -17.16 1.36 -0.01
CA TYR A 71 -17.07 0.20 0.88
C TYR A 71 -15.66 -0.03 1.45
N ILE A 72 -14.62 0.33 0.70
CA ILE A 72 -13.22 0.16 1.13
C ILE A 72 -12.85 1.22 2.14
N PHE A 73 -13.21 2.45 1.82
CA PHE A 73 -12.91 3.58 2.68
C PHE A 73 -13.76 3.58 3.95
N GLU A 74 -14.99 3.04 3.93
CA GLU A 74 -15.79 2.83 5.13
C GLU A 74 -15.10 1.97 6.19
N ARG A 75 -14.36 0.92 5.76
CA ARG A 75 -13.58 0.08 6.65
C ARG A 75 -12.38 0.83 7.24
N VAL A 76 -11.75 1.69 6.43
CA VAL A 76 -10.67 2.58 6.86
C VAL A 76 -11.15 3.58 7.91
N TYR A 77 -12.35 4.15 7.77
CA TYR A 77 -12.91 5.10 8.75
C TYR A 77 -13.15 4.49 10.14
N GLN A 78 -13.27 3.16 10.23
CA GLN A 78 -13.50 2.44 11.48
C GLN A 78 -12.20 2.06 12.19
N VAL A 79 -11.04 2.31 11.56
CA VAL A 79 -9.73 2.01 12.13
C VAL A 79 -9.53 2.83 13.41
N LYS A 80 -9.26 2.14 14.51
CA LYS A 80 -8.98 2.77 15.81
C LYS A 80 -7.50 3.11 15.93
N SER A 81 -7.20 4.37 16.21
CA SER A 81 -5.85 4.83 16.58
C SER A 81 -5.36 4.16 17.87
N PRO A 82 -4.05 3.82 18.02
CA PRO A 82 -2.98 4.04 17.05
C PRO A 82 -2.82 2.84 16.11
N ALA A 83 -3.39 2.94 14.92
CA ALA A 83 -3.10 2.04 13.81
C ALA A 83 -2.17 2.75 12.84
N LEU A 84 -1.16 2.04 12.36
CA LEU A 84 -0.21 2.55 11.39
C LEU A 84 -0.56 2.06 9.98
N ALA A 85 -1.03 0.82 9.85
CA ALA A 85 -1.41 0.24 8.58
C ALA A 85 -2.73 -0.54 8.68
N HIS A 86 -3.49 -0.55 7.60
CA HIS A 86 -4.70 -1.36 7.41
C HIS A 86 -4.73 -1.94 6.00
N GLY A 87 -4.93 -3.24 5.89
CA GLY A 87 -4.99 -3.93 4.60
C GLY A 87 -6.33 -4.62 4.36
N THR A 88 -6.78 -4.62 3.11
CA THR A 88 -7.98 -5.35 2.67
C THR A 88 -7.83 -5.80 1.21
N TYR A 89 -8.74 -6.66 0.75
CA TYR A 89 -8.75 -7.19 -0.62
C TYR A 89 -10.13 -6.98 -1.25
N ILE A 90 -10.16 -6.77 -2.56
CA ILE A 90 -11.38 -6.74 -3.37
C ILE A 90 -11.25 -7.69 -4.52
N GLU A 91 -12.30 -8.47 -4.79
CA GLU A 91 -12.45 -9.19 -6.04
C GLU A 91 -13.02 -8.26 -7.13
N LEU A 92 -12.28 -8.08 -8.22
CA LEU A 92 -12.72 -7.38 -9.41
C LEU A 92 -13.69 -8.28 -10.22
N ASN A 93 -14.46 -7.67 -11.13
CA ASN A 93 -15.43 -8.40 -11.97
C ASN A 93 -14.80 -9.49 -12.85
N ASP A 94 -13.49 -9.40 -13.11
CA ASP A 94 -12.71 -10.38 -13.88
C ASP A 94 -12.15 -11.53 -13.02
N GLY A 95 -12.48 -11.56 -11.72
CA GLY A 95 -12.03 -12.57 -10.77
C GLY A 95 -10.62 -12.34 -10.22
N ARG A 96 -9.93 -11.25 -10.61
CA ARG A 96 -8.67 -10.86 -9.98
C ARG A 96 -8.93 -10.22 -8.63
N PHE A 97 -7.98 -10.34 -7.73
CA PHE A 97 -8.02 -9.67 -6.45
C PHE A 97 -7.06 -8.49 -6.41
N LEU A 98 -7.58 -7.32 -6.05
CA LEU A 98 -6.82 -6.12 -5.83
C LEU A 98 -6.58 -5.95 -4.33
N GLN A 99 -5.31 -5.91 -3.92
CA GLN A 99 -4.95 -5.65 -2.53
C GLN A 99 -4.92 -4.13 -2.29
N PHE A 100 -5.58 -3.66 -1.24
CA PHE A 100 -5.50 -2.28 -0.78
C PHE A 100 -4.75 -2.23 0.55
N ILE A 101 -3.75 -1.35 0.64
CA ILE A 101 -2.99 -1.12 1.87
C ILE A 101 -2.98 0.38 2.15
N PHE A 102 -3.50 0.74 3.31
CA PHE A 102 -3.54 2.11 3.80
C PHE A 102 -2.54 2.27 4.93
N TYR A 103 -1.82 3.39 4.92
CA TYR A 103 -0.93 3.79 6.00
C TYR A 103 -1.31 5.17 6.50
N SER A 104 -1.22 5.38 7.81
CA SER A 104 -1.21 6.72 8.42
C SER A 104 0.22 7.10 8.78
N LEU A 105 0.67 8.25 8.27
CA LEU A 105 2.01 8.77 8.53
C LEU A 105 2.15 9.39 9.92
N SER A 106 1.07 9.91 10.51
CA SER A 106 1.11 10.66 11.78
C SER A 106 0.51 9.92 12.98
N ASP A 107 -0.50 9.06 12.79
CA ASP A 107 -1.25 8.44 13.90
C ASP A 107 -0.47 7.34 14.65
N GLY A 108 0.60 6.81 14.04
CA GLY A 108 1.47 5.79 14.62
C GLY A 108 2.81 6.29 15.16
N GLY A 109 3.00 7.62 15.24
CA GLY A 109 4.29 8.25 15.50
C GLY A 109 5.14 8.32 14.24
N TYR A 110 5.32 9.53 13.69
CA TYR A 110 5.99 9.82 12.41
C TYR A 110 7.24 8.97 12.14
N ALA A 111 7.05 7.87 11.41
CA ALA A 111 8.13 7.00 10.99
C ALA A 111 8.77 7.52 9.69
N PRO A 112 10.06 7.26 9.45
CA PRO A 112 10.69 7.56 8.17
C PRO A 112 10.01 6.81 7.01
N LEU A 113 9.90 7.42 5.84
CA LEU A 113 9.32 6.78 4.63
C LEU A 113 9.92 5.40 4.31
N LYS A 114 11.22 5.22 4.59
CA LYS A 114 11.91 3.92 4.49
C LYS A 114 11.18 2.79 5.22
N CYS A 115 10.62 3.06 6.41
CA CYS A 115 9.83 2.06 7.16
C CYS A 115 8.64 1.56 6.39
N PHE A 116 7.86 2.48 5.83
CA PHE A 116 6.66 2.17 5.08
C PHE A 116 6.99 1.33 3.84
N ALA A 117 8.08 1.65 3.14
CA ALA A 117 8.55 0.86 2.01
C ALA A 117 8.96 -0.56 2.44
N LEU A 118 9.74 -0.70 3.51
CA LEU A 118 10.17 -2.02 4.00
C LEU A 118 8.98 -2.88 4.46
N HIS A 119 8.04 -2.29 5.18
CA HIS A 119 6.83 -2.99 5.61
C HIS A 119 5.97 -3.37 4.41
N LEU A 120 5.74 -2.44 3.47
CA LEU A 120 4.97 -2.71 2.26
C LEU A 120 5.59 -3.83 1.42
N ALA A 121 6.92 -3.88 1.31
CA ALA A 121 7.62 -4.96 0.62
C ALA A 121 7.30 -6.35 1.22
N ILE A 122 7.08 -6.44 2.54
CA ILE A 122 6.64 -7.65 3.23
C ILE A 122 5.14 -7.89 2.98
N GLU A 123 4.31 -6.87 3.15
CA GLU A 123 2.85 -6.99 3.03
C GLU A 123 2.37 -7.38 1.63
N ILE A 124 3.10 -6.95 0.59
CA ILE A 124 2.81 -7.35 -0.78
C ILE A 124 3.00 -8.87 -0.98
N LYS A 125 3.74 -9.57 -0.11
CA LYS A 125 3.87 -11.03 -0.17
C LYS A 125 2.73 -11.78 0.52
N ARG A 126 1.83 -11.10 1.24
CA ARG A 126 0.70 -11.76 1.89
C ARG A 126 -0.28 -12.37 0.89
N GLU A 127 -0.82 -13.52 1.26
CA GLU A 127 -1.85 -14.25 0.51
C GLU A 127 -3.26 -13.76 0.86
N LEU A 128 -4.21 -14.03 -0.03
CA LEU A 128 -5.63 -13.70 0.14
C LEU A 128 -6.25 -14.36 1.37
N GLY A 129 -6.98 -13.58 2.17
CA GLY A 129 -7.74 -14.05 3.33
C GLY A 129 -7.36 -13.39 4.66
N ASP A 130 -6.22 -12.70 4.70
CA ASP A 130 -5.73 -12.02 5.89
C ASP A 130 -6.12 -10.53 5.89
N GLU A 131 -7.18 -10.17 6.61
CA GLU A 131 -7.33 -8.78 7.07
C GLU A 131 -6.26 -8.50 8.12
N PHE A 132 -5.56 -7.36 8.01
CA PHE A 132 -4.54 -7.01 8.98
C PHE A 132 -4.61 -5.55 9.40
N GLN A 133 -4.20 -5.33 10.64
CA GLN A 133 -3.94 -4.03 11.21
C GLN A 133 -2.60 -4.09 11.93
N ASN A 134 -1.69 -3.18 11.59
CA ASN A 134 -0.42 -3.05 12.32
C ASN A 134 -0.42 -1.71 13.07
N ASN A 135 0.00 -1.73 14.33
CA ASN A 135 -0.01 -0.56 15.21
C ASN A 135 1.40 0.01 15.45
N THR A 136 2.47 -0.70 15.07
CA THR A 136 3.86 -0.26 15.26
C THR A 136 4.78 -0.80 14.17
N PHE A 137 5.74 0.00 13.70
CA PHE A 137 6.93 -0.55 13.06
C PHE A 137 7.86 -1.08 14.14
N SER A 138 7.82 -2.37 14.42
CA SER A 138 8.86 -3.00 15.24
C SER A 138 10.18 -2.89 14.46
N ASP A 139 11.07 -2.01 14.92
CA ASP A 139 12.46 -1.84 14.48
C ASP A 139 12.70 -1.59 12.97
N CYS A 140 12.43 -0.36 12.51
CA CYS A 140 13.16 0.18 11.35
C CYS A 140 14.49 0.87 11.71
N THR A 141 14.86 0.83 12.98
CA THR A 141 16.12 1.38 13.49
C THR A 141 17.20 0.32 13.34
N GLU A 142 17.91 0.40 12.22
CA GLU A 142 19.19 -0.26 11.89
C GLU A 142 19.21 -1.80 11.81
#